data_AF-A0A1S3DP10-F1
#
_entry.id   AF-A0A1S3DP10-F1
#
_cell.length_a   1.000
_cell.length_b   1.000
_cell.length_c   1.000
_cell.angle_alpha   90.00
_cell.angle_beta   90.00
_cell.angle_gamma   90.00
#
_symmetry.space_group_name_H-M   'P 1'
#
loop_
_entity.id
_entity.type
_entity.pdbx_description
1 polymer ?
#
loop_
_entity_poly.entity_id
_entity_poly.type
_entity_poly.pdbx_seq_one_letter_code
_entity_poly.pdbx_strand_id
1 'polypeptide(L)'
;WVNVNFCITWPKCAACGKGITPVEGTEETVRVVSMDKDFHVDCYMCEDCGLQLTDEPDKRCYPLQGRLMCRACHLSHLSRHHQSPTDLQSVSASYQYMG
;
A
#
# COMPACT_ATOMS: atom_id res chain seq x y z
N TRP A 1 -31.59 28.34 6.90
CA TRP A 1 -30.26 28.14 7.49
C TRP A 1 -30.01 26.66 7.51
N VAL A 2 -29.19 26.19 6.58
CA VAL A 2 -29.14 24.79 6.12
C VAL A 2 -28.88 23.82 7.28
N ASN A 3 -29.94 23.18 7.74
CA ASN A 3 -29.86 22.01 8.61
C ASN A 3 -30.01 20.77 7.73
N VAL A 4 -28.98 20.48 6.95
CA VAL A 4 -28.83 19.19 6.28
C VAL A 4 -27.88 18.34 7.10
N ASN A 5 -28.46 17.76 8.15
CA ASN A 5 -27.94 16.61 8.86
C ASN A 5 -28.00 15.40 7.91
N PHE A 6 -27.18 15.43 6.86
CA PHE A 6 -27.06 14.34 5.88
C PHE A 6 -25.96 13.42 6.41
N CYS A 7 -26.31 12.17 6.71
CA CYS A 7 -25.37 11.11 7.05
C CYS A 7 -24.46 10.76 5.86
N ILE A 8 -23.69 11.73 5.34
CA ILE A 8 -22.66 11.46 4.34
C ILE A 8 -21.51 10.80 5.09
N THR A 9 -21.46 9.48 4.99
CA THR A 9 -20.32 8.70 5.43
C THR A 9 -19.21 8.87 4.41
N TRP A 10 -18.31 9.83 4.65
CA TRP A 10 -17.09 9.95 3.84
C TRP A 10 -16.22 8.70 4.02
N PRO A 11 -15.57 8.18 2.95
CA PRO A 11 -14.58 7.13 3.10
C PRO A 11 -13.48 7.61 4.05
N LYS A 12 -13.03 6.73 4.94
CA LYS A 12 -11.99 7.05 5.91
C LYS A 12 -10.63 6.72 5.32
N CYS A 13 -9.69 7.66 5.40
CA CYS A 13 -8.32 7.37 5.08
C CYS A 13 -7.74 6.34 6.07
N ALA A 14 -7.22 5.24 5.57
CA ALA A 14 -6.67 4.17 6.38
C ALA A 14 -5.36 4.55 7.09
N ALA A 15 -4.66 5.59 6.64
CA ALA A 15 -3.42 6.07 7.26
C ALA A 15 -3.67 7.09 8.39
N CYS A 16 -4.54 8.09 8.17
CA CYS A 16 -4.77 9.17 9.14
C CYS A 16 -6.10 9.06 9.91
N GLY A 17 -7.00 8.17 9.50
CA GLY A 17 -8.31 7.95 10.13
C GLY A 17 -9.37 9.02 9.86
N LYS A 18 -9.00 10.13 9.21
CA LYS A 18 -9.91 11.23 8.88
C LYS A 18 -10.74 10.91 7.62
N GLY A 19 -11.89 11.56 7.49
CA GLY A 19 -12.69 11.48 6.26
C GLY A 19 -11.93 12.07 5.07
N ILE A 20 -12.08 11.45 3.91
CA ILE A 20 -11.64 12.01 2.63
C ILE A 20 -12.81 12.82 2.08
N THR A 21 -12.74 14.13 2.24
CA THR A 21 -13.78 15.08 1.82
C THR A 21 -13.57 15.49 0.37
N PRO A 22 -14.61 16.03 -0.29
CA PRO A 22 -14.47 16.67 -1.60
C PRO A 22 -13.49 17.83 -1.55
N VAL A 23 -12.98 18.21 -2.72
CA VAL A 23 -12.19 19.43 -2.89
C VAL A 23 -13.07 20.65 -2.59
N GLU A 24 -12.51 21.68 -1.94
CA GLU A 24 -13.25 22.89 -1.60
C GLU A 24 -13.89 23.51 -2.85
N GLY A 25 -15.22 23.69 -2.82
CA GLY A 25 -15.98 24.26 -3.92
C GLY A 25 -16.41 23.26 -5.00
N THR A 26 -16.17 21.95 -4.82
CA THR A 26 -16.66 20.90 -5.74
C THR A 26 -17.41 19.80 -4.99
N GLU A 27 -18.12 18.95 -5.74
CA GLU A 27 -18.70 17.70 -5.24
C GLU A 27 -17.78 16.49 -5.47
N GLU A 28 -16.59 16.71 -6.03
CA GLU A 28 -15.64 15.66 -6.42
C GLU A 28 -14.69 15.32 -5.27
N THR A 29 -14.61 14.03 -4.95
CA THR A 29 -13.69 13.49 -3.93
C THR A 29 -12.54 12.75 -4.61
N VAL A 30 -11.31 13.19 -4.35
CA VAL A 30 -10.09 12.51 -4.83
C VAL A 30 -9.53 11.63 -3.73
N ARG A 31 -9.31 10.35 -4.06
CA ARG A 31 -8.74 9.34 -3.16
C ARG A 31 -7.86 8.37 -3.93
N VAL A 32 -6.90 7.77 -3.24
CA VAL A 32 -6.17 6.60 -3.74
C VAL A 32 -6.80 5.34 -3.14
N VAL A 33 -7.09 4.35 -3.98
CA VAL A 33 -7.60 3.05 -3.56
C VAL A 33 -6.49 2.01 -3.69
N SER A 34 -6.13 1.33 -2.60
CA SER A 34 -5.09 0.30 -2.60
C SER A 34 -5.33 -0.71 -1.46
N MET A 35 -5.13 -2.00 -1.72
CA MET A 35 -5.41 -3.08 -0.75
C MET A 35 -6.82 -2.99 -0.14
N ASP A 36 -7.83 -2.68 -0.95
CA ASP A 36 -9.23 -2.46 -0.54
C ASP A 36 -9.41 -1.37 0.54
N LYS A 37 -8.44 -0.45 0.64
CA LYS A 37 -8.44 0.69 1.56
C LYS A 37 -8.34 1.99 0.79
N ASP A 38 -8.83 3.04 1.43
CA ASP A 38 -8.83 4.41 0.91
C ASP A 38 -7.75 5.26 1.57
N PHE A 39 -7.15 6.15 0.78
CA PHE A 39 -6.11 7.07 1.25
C PHE A 39 -6.32 8.47 0.67
N HIS A 40 -6.03 9.51 1.45
CA HIS A 40 -5.70 10.81 0.85
C HIS A 40 -4.48 10.63 -0.04
N VAL A 41 -4.39 11.45 -1.10
CA VAL A 41 -3.21 11.46 -1.98
C VAL A 41 -1.94 11.62 -1.15
N ASP A 42 -1.89 12.61 -0.26
CA ASP A 42 -0.73 12.89 0.62
C ASP A 42 -0.49 11.83 1.71
N CYS A 43 -1.47 10.96 1.97
CA CYS A 43 -1.35 9.90 2.96
C CYS A 43 -0.89 8.57 2.34
N TYR A 44 -0.84 8.47 1.02
CA TYR A 44 -0.41 7.29 0.29
C TYR A 44 1.13 7.19 0.25
N MET A 45 1.74 6.99 1.41
CA MET A 45 3.19 7.00 1.60
C MET A 45 3.71 5.64 2.06
N CYS A 46 4.96 5.33 1.73
CA CYS A 46 5.67 4.19 2.29
C CYS A 46 5.75 4.34 3.81
N GLU A 47 5.24 3.36 4.55
CA GLU A 47 5.17 3.44 6.02
C GLU A 47 6.54 3.38 6.71
N ASP A 48 7.58 2.97 5.99
CA ASP A 48 8.93 2.82 6.55
C ASP A 48 9.84 4.02 6.28
N CYS A 49 9.77 4.60 5.08
CA CYS A 49 10.67 5.69 4.68
C CYS A 49 9.96 7.01 4.35
N GLY A 50 8.63 7.04 4.38
CA GLY A 50 7.84 8.25 4.08
C GLY A 50 7.83 8.65 2.60
N LEU A 51 8.36 7.83 1.69
CA LEU A 51 8.31 8.10 0.25
C LEU A 51 6.84 8.15 -0.20
N GLN A 52 6.43 9.28 -0.81
CA GLN A 52 5.14 9.40 -1.48
C GLN A 52 5.06 8.38 -2.62
N LEU A 53 4.06 7.49 -2.56
CA LEU A 53 3.83 6.47 -3.55
C LEU A 53 2.93 7.03 -4.66
N THR A 54 3.14 6.53 -5.88
CA THR A 54 2.36 6.88 -7.07
C THR A 54 2.15 5.64 -7.94
N ASP A 55 1.63 5.78 -9.16
CA ASP A 55 1.56 4.74 -10.18
C ASP A 55 2.86 4.57 -10.99
N GLU A 56 3.79 5.53 -10.88
CA GLU A 56 5.10 5.50 -11.54
C GLU A 56 5.96 4.30 -11.10
N PRO A 57 6.70 3.65 -12.01
CA PRO A 57 7.44 2.41 -11.71
C PRO A 57 8.46 2.52 -10.56
N ASP A 58 9.08 3.67 -10.36
CA ASP A 58 10.10 3.93 -9.33
C ASP A 58 9.48 4.21 -7.94
N LYS A 59 8.23 4.70 -7.90
CA LYS A 59 7.51 5.08 -6.67
C LYS A 59 6.24 4.26 -6.43
N ARG A 60 6.08 3.15 -7.15
CA ARG A 60 4.91 2.27 -6.99
C ARG A 60 4.87 1.63 -5.61
N CYS A 61 3.64 1.38 -5.13
CA CYS A 61 3.39 0.57 -3.95
C CYS A 61 3.61 -0.93 -4.21
N TYR A 62 4.26 -1.59 -3.26
CA TYR A 62 4.44 -3.04 -3.16
C TYR A 62 3.86 -3.51 -1.82
N PRO A 63 2.59 -3.93 -1.77
CA PRO A 63 1.94 -4.33 -0.53
C PRO A 63 2.67 -5.45 0.21
N LEU A 64 2.87 -5.31 1.51
CA LEU A 64 3.40 -6.38 2.37
C LEU A 64 2.64 -6.40 3.70
N GLN A 65 2.04 -7.54 4.05
CA GLN A 65 1.28 -7.72 5.29
C GLN A 65 0.23 -6.60 5.55
N GLY A 66 -0.39 -6.10 4.47
CA GLY A 66 -1.40 -5.04 4.54
C GLY A 66 -0.84 -3.62 4.75
N ARG A 67 0.47 -3.44 4.61
CA ARG A 67 1.20 -2.16 4.72
C ARG A 67 1.64 -1.61 3.37
N LEU A 68 1.68 -0.30 3.25
CA LEU A 68 2.17 0.43 2.07
C LEU A 68 3.71 0.47 2.05
N MET A 69 4.36 -0.25 1.14
CA MET A 69 5.83 -0.25 1.02
C MET A 69 6.28 0.22 -0.36
N CYS A 70 7.38 0.97 -0.43
CA CYS A 70 8.11 1.16 -1.67
C CYS A 70 8.95 -0.09 -2.00
N ARG A 71 9.43 -0.20 -3.25
CA ARG A 71 10.23 -1.35 -3.71
C ARG A 71 11.41 -1.67 -2.79
N ALA A 72 12.19 -0.66 -2.41
CA ALA A 72 13.40 -0.84 -1.61
C ALA A 72 13.08 -1.36 -0.19
N CYS A 73 12.08 -0.77 0.47
CA CYS A 73 11.63 -1.23 1.79
C CYS A 73 11.02 -2.64 1.72
N HIS A 74 10.22 -2.93 0.69
CA HIS A 74 9.64 -4.26 0.48
C HIS A 74 10.72 -5.36 0.38
N LEU A 75 11.73 -5.16 -0.47
CA LEU A 75 12.85 -6.10 -0.60
C LEU A 75 13.69 -6.22 0.69
N SER A 76 13.86 -5.11 1.41
CA SER A 76 14.57 -5.10 2.70
C SER A 76 13.82 -5.92 3.76
N HIS A 77 12.49 -5.90 3.76
CA HIS A 77 11.68 -6.74 4.66
C HIS A 77 11.71 -8.22 4.28
N LEU A 78 11.60 -8.54 2.98
CA LEU A 78 11.69 -9.93 2.52
C LEU A 78 13.03 -10.56 2.90
N SER A 79 14.14 -9.84 2.74
CA SER A 79 15.47 -10.35 3.12
C SER A 79 15.65 -10.53 4.64
N ARG A 80 14.94 -9.76 5.47
CA ARG A 80 14.94 -9.92 6.93
C ARG A 80 14.03 -11.06 7.39
N HIS A 81 12.88 -11.25 6.77
CA HIS A 81 11.97 -12.35 7.11
C HIS A 81 12.46 -13.73 6.63
N HIS A 82 13.45 -13.79 5.74
CA HIS A 82 14.19 -15.02 5.45
C HIS A 82 15.29 -15.36 6.46
N GLN A 83 15.42 -14.62 7.57
CA GLN A 83 16.32 -14.98 8.68
C GLN A 83 15.56 -15.68 9.82
N SER A 84 14.91 -16.81 9.51
CA SER A 84 14.92 -17.93 10.45
C SER A 84 16.06 -18.86 10.00
N PRO A 85 17.11 -19.10 10.80
CA PRO A 85 18.25 -19.93 10.41
C PRO A 85 17.96 -21.43 10.17
N THR A 86 16.71 -21.89 10.09
CA THR A 86 16.44 -23.33 10.21
C THR A 86 16.26 -24.13 8.93
N ASP A 87 15.82 -23.60 7.78
CA ASP A 87 15.60 -24.47 6.61
C ASP A 87 15.79 -23.76 5.25
N LEU A 88 17.05 -23.49 4.90
CA LEU A 88 17.45 -23.39 3.48
C LEU A 88 18.11 -24.71 3.10
N GLN A 89 17.31 -25.75 2.84
CA GLN A 89 17.81 -26.87 2.04
C GLN A 89 17.76 -26.48 0.57
N SER A 90 18.94 -26.17 0.04
CA SER A 90 19.24 -26.09 -1.38
C SER A 90 18.83 -27.41 -2.04
N VAL A 91 17.74 -27.43 -2.81
CA VAL A 91 17.41 -28.57 -3.67
C VAL A 91 18.04 -28.34 -5.05
N SER A 92 18.96 -29.22 -5.43
CA SER A 92 19.54 -29.26 -6.77
C SER A 92 18.50 -29.76 -7.78
N ALA A 93 18.34 -29.04 -8.89
CA ALA A 93 17.61 -29.54 -10.05
C ALA A 93 18.52 -30.46 -10.88
N SER A 94 18.11 -31.70 -11.09
CA SER A 94 18.72 -32.59 -12.08
C SER A 94 17.76 -32.78 -13.25
N TYR A 95 18.16 -32.34 -14.44
CA TYR A 95 17.43 -32.61 -15.67
C TYR A 95 17.87 -33.98 -16.21
N GLN A 96 16.92 -34.88 -16.43
CA GLN A 96 17.16 -36.13 -17.15
C GLN A 96 16.37 -36.10 -18.46
N TYR A 97 17.10 -36.23 -19.57
CA TYR A 97 16.53 -36.42 -20.90
C TYR A 97 16.43 -37.93 -21.15
N MET A 98 15.24 -38.43 -21.46
CA MET A 98 15.07 -39.81 -21.91
C MET A 98 15.30 -39.85 -23.42
N GLY A 99 16.25 -40.71 -23.84
CA GLY A 99 16.46 -41.10 -25.24
C GLY A 99 15.61 -42.30 -25.62
#